data_AF-A0A7X7VFW9-F1
#
_entry.id   AF-A0A7X7VFW9-F1
#
_cell.length_a   1.000
_cell.length_b   1.000
_cell.length_c   1.000
_cell.angle_alpha   90.00
_cell.angle_beta   90.00
_cell.angle_gamma   90.00
#
_symmetry.space_group_name_H-M   'P 1'
#
loop_
_entity.id
_entity.type
_entity.pdbx_description
1 polymer ?
#
loop_
_entity_poly.entity_id
_entity_poly.type
_entity_poly.pdbx_seq_one_letter_code
_entity_poly.pdbx_strand_id
1 'polypeptide(L)'
;HNDLGSCVMYYNGKPCLVDIGRETYTAKTFSSKRYEIWTMQSQYHNLPKINGVDQKEGRNFVAAHSTFSADAQKAVFSTDIAKAYPETAGVAKWLRYYTLERGKKFVIGDTYQLTTTGTEPTTINFVTSCKVTEGAPGKLILEGEGFNLEMRYNPRSVTPKIEYNEITDGGLKRYWKSITRIVFTVNHPKKKGKNEIVVVPVQ
;
A
#
# COMPACT_ATOMS: atom_id res chain seq x y z
N HIS A 1 -5.84 -10.68 -5.33
CA HIS A 1 -6.92 -9.72 -5.13
C HIS A 1 -6.85 -8.73 -6.29
N ASN A 2 -7.13 -7.44 -6.08
CA ASN A 2 -6.68 -6.36 -6.96
C ASN A 2 -5.44 -5.71 -6.32
N ASP A 3 -4.32 -6.44 -6.32
CA ASP A 3 -3.13 -6.23 -5.47
C ASP A 3 -1.80 -6.19 -6.26
N LEU A 4 -1.84 -5.88 -7.56
CA LEU A 4 -0.64 -5.86 -8.40
C LEU A 4 0.34 -4.75 -7.97
N GLY A 5 1.56 -5.16 -7.62
CA GLY A 5 2.62 -4.27 -7.12
C GLY A 5 2.55 -3.97 -5.62
N SER A 6 1.72 -4.69 -4.85
CA SER A 6 1.74 -4.60 -3.39
C SER A 6 3.01 -5.22 -2.79
N CYS A 7 3.22 -5.01 -1.49
CA CYS A 7 4.29 -5.63 -0.73
C CYS A 7 3.79 -6.13 0.62
N VAL A 8 4.53 -7.05 1.24
CA VAL A 8 4.38 -7.45 2.63
C VAL A 8 5.75 -7.28 3.29
N MET A 9 5.77 -6.74 4.51
CA MET A 9 7.01 -6.47 5.25
C MET A 9 6.94 -7.14 6.62
N TYR A 10 7.93 -7.99 6.89
CA TYR A 10 8.18 -8.57 8.20
C TYR A 10 9.42 -7.94 8.82
N TYR A 11 9.40 -7.76 10.14
CA TYR A 11 10.52 -7.29 10.93
C TYR A 11 10.76 -8.25 12.09
N ASN A 12 12.00 -8.73 12.26
CA ASN A 12 12.36 -9.76 13.25
C ASN A 12 11.41 -10.98 13.26
N GLY A 13 11.00 -11.44 12.08
CA GLY A 13 10.10 -12.59 11.92
C GLY A 13 8.63 -12.29 12.25
N LYS A 14 8.26 -11.04 12.57
CA LYS A 14 6.91 -10.62 12.91
C LYS A 14 6.29 -9.71 11.83
N PRO A 15 4.98 -9.80 11.56
CA PRO A 15 4.33 -9.01 10.51
C PRO A 15 4.30 -7.52 10.87
N CYS A 16 4.58 -6.66 9.90
CA CYS A 16 4.44 -5.22 10.02
C CYS A 16 3.47 -4.68 8.95
N LEU A 17 3.88 -4.66 7.67
CA LEU A 17 2.96 -4.36 6.56
C LEU A 17 2.40 -5.67 6.03
N VAL A 18 1.09 -5.81 5.99
CA VAL A 18 0.43 -7.11 5.78
C VAL A 18 -0.42 -7.12 4.53
N ASP A 19 -0.62 -8.32 4.00
CA ASP A 19 -1.80 -8.64 3.22
C ASP A 19 -2.82 -9.23 4.20
N ILE A 20 -4.04 -8.67 4.22
CA ILE A 20 -5.08 -9.07 5.18
C ILE A 20 -5.55 -10.50 4.90
N GLY A 21 -5.38 -11.00 3.68
CA GLY A 21 -5.92 -12.25 3.21
C GLY A 21 -7.39 -12.09 2.83
N ARG A 22 -8.19 -13.12 3.13
CA ARG A 22 -9.59 -13.19 2.71
C ARG A 22 -10.52 -13.41 3.88
N GLU A 23 -11.73 -12.89 3.73
CA GLU A 23 -12.83 -13.26 4.61
C GLU A 23 -13.27 -14.72 4.41
N THR A 24 -14.17 -15.16 5.29
CA THR A 24 -14.94 -16.39 5.11
C THR A 24 -15.58 -16.41 3.71
N TYR A 25 -15.44 -17.53 3.01
CA TYR A 25 -16.01 -17.62 1.67
C TYR A 25 -17.54 -17.54 1.71
N THR A 26 -18.09 -16.70 0.84
CA THR A 26 -19.53 -16.55 0.63
C THR A 26 -19.84 -16.71 -0.85
N ALA A 27 -21.13 -16.75 -1.22
CA ALA A 27 -21.54 -16.73 -2.63
C ALA A 27 -20.94 -15.53 -3.39
N LYS A 28 -20.74 -14.40 -2.71
CA LYS A 28 -20.11 -13.20 -3.28
C LYS A 28 -18.70 -13.47 -3.78
N THR A 29 -17.92 -14.28 -3.06
CA THR A 29 -16.54 -14.65 -3.40
C THR A 29 -16.43 -15.29 -4.80
N PHE A 30 -17.42 -16.08 -5.18
CA PHE A 30 -17.42 -16.84 -6.45
C PHE A 30 -18.31 -16.21 -7.53
N SER A 31 -18.66 -14.93 -7.36
CA SER A 31 -19.53 -14.19 -8.27
C SER A 31 -18.81 -12.98 -8.87
N SER A 32 -19.46 -12.31 -9.82
CA SER A 32 -19.02 -11.01 -10.34
C SER A 32 -18.92 -9.92 -9.25
N LYS A 33 -19.59 -10.10 -8.11
CA LYS A 33 -19.55 -9.18 -6.97
C LYS A 33 -18.33 -9.38 -6.07
N ARG A 34 -17.40 -10.27 -6.42
CA ARG A 34 -16.19 -10.55 -5.62
C ARG A 34 -15.43 -9.28 -5.24
N TYR A 35 -15.27 -8.34 -6.17
CA TYR A 35 -14.46 -7.13 -5.96
C TYR A 35 -15.18 -6.00 -5.21
N GLU A 36 -16.47 -6.19 -4.88
CA GLU A 36 -17.15 -5.38 -3.87
C GLU A 36 -16.81 -5.84 -2.43
N ILE A 37 -16.14 -6.99 -2.26
CA ILE A 37 -15.60 -7.41 -0.96
C ILE A 37 -14.36 -6.55 -0.68
N TRP A 38 -14.34 -5.89 0.48
CA TRP A 38 -13.31 -4.91 0.81
C TRP A 38 -11.88 -5.48 0.77
N THR A 39 -11.69 -6.73 1.23
CA THR A 39 -10.39 -7.44 1.15
C THR A 39 -9.93 -7.73 -0.29
N MET A 40 -10.77 -7.55 -1.30
CA MET A 40 -10.42 -7.71 -2.71
C MET A 40 -10.01 -6.40 -3.37
N GLN A 41 -10.18 -5.25 -2.71
CA GLN A 41 -9.97 -3.91 -3.27
C GLN A 41 -8.56 -3.37 -2.97
N SER A 42 -7.93 -2.70 -3.94
CA SER A 42 -6.54 -2.22 -3.85
C SER A 42 -6.25 -1.35 -2.65
N GLN A 43 -7.19 -0.50 -2.24
CA GLN A 43 -7.06 0.39 -1.08
C GLN A 43 -6.87 -0.34 0.26
N TYR A 44 -7.16 -1.64 0.33
CA TYR A 44 -6.89 -2.51 1.49
C TYR A 44 -5.66 -3.40 1.31
N HIS A 45 -4.81 -3.04 0.34
CA HIS A 45 -3.45 -3.56 0.18
C HIS A 45 -2.46 -2.38 0.23
N ASN A 46 -1.17 -2.68 0.23
CA ASN A 46 -0.09 -1.69 0.26
C ASN A 46 0.12 -1.03 -1.12
N LEU A 47 -0.89 -0.29 -1.59
CA LEU A 47 -1.03 0.23 -2.96
C LEU A 47 -1.71 1.60 -3.05
N PRO A 48 -1.53 2.33 -4.17
CA PRO A 48 -2.24 3.57 -4.40
C PRO A 48 -3.70 3.34 -4.83
N LYS A 49 -4.56 4.29 -4.48
CA LYS A 49 -5.87 4.52 -5.10
C LYS A 49 -5.75 5.80 -5.92
N ILE A 50 -5.80 5.68 -7.24
CA ILE A 50 -5.41 6.78 -8.14
C ILE A 50 -6.67 7.54 -8.55
N ASN A 51 -6.72 8.84 -8.25
CA ASN A 51 -7.89 9.69 -8.50
C ASN A 51 -9.20 9.05 -7.99
N GLY A 52 -9.17 8.44 -6.79
CA GLY A 52 -10.31 7.71 -6.24
C GLY A 52 -10.62 6.35 -6.87
N VAL A 53 -9.75 5.81 -7.74
CA VAL A 53 -9.98 4.56 -8.48
C VAL A 53 -9.00 3.46 -8.05
N ASP A 54 -9.54 2.30 -7.69
CA ASP A 54 -8.79 1.08 -7.38
C ASP A 54 -8.36 0.34 -8.67
N GLN A 55 -7.47 -0.64 -8.55
CA GLN A 55 -7.17 -1.54 -9.68
C GLN A 55 -8.41 -2.34 -10.05
N LYS A 56 -8.46 -2.81 -11.30
CA LYS A 56 -9.58 -3.57 -11.84
C LYS A 56 -9.18 -5.01 -12.13
N GLU A 57 -10.14 -5.92 -11.99
CA GLU A 57 -10.00 -7.32 -12.30
C GLU A 57 -10.04 -7.62 -13.80
N GLY A 58 -9.37 -8.70 -14.21
CA GLY A 58 -9.43 -9.24 -15.56
C GLY A 58 -8.06 -9.39 -16.19
N ARG A 59 -7.96 -10.23 -17.22
CA ARG A 59 -6.68 -10.61 -17.84
C ARG A 59 -5.94 -9.45 -18.51
N ASN A 60 -6.64 -8.36 -18.81
CA ASN A 60 -6.07 -7.17 -19.43
C ASN A 60 -5.44 -6.22 -18.40
N PHE A 61 -5.75 -6.39 -17.11
CA PHE A 61 -5.22 -5.56 -16.03
C PHE A 61 -3.98 -6.23 -15.44
N VAL A 62 -2.82 -5.65 -15.75
CA VAL A 62 -1.51 -6.29 -15.49
C VAL A 62 -0.49 -5.27 -15.00
N ALA A 63 0.51 -5.78 -14.27
CA ALA A 63 1.76 -5.07 -14.06
C ALA A 63 2.73 -5.37 -15.22
N ALA A 64 3.61 -4.42 -15.53
CA ALA A 64 4.57 -4.55 -16.62
C ALA A 64 5.94 -4.02 -16.23
N HIS A 65 6.95 -4.37 -17.03
CA HIS A 65 8.32 -3.83 -16.92
C HIS A 65 8.94 -4.03 -15.52
N SER A 66 8.66 -5.18 -14.89
CA SER A 66 9.20 -5.48 -13.58
C SER A 66 10.71 -5.71 -13.65
N THR A 67 11.45 -5.12 -12.71
CA THR A 67 12.89 -5.30 -12.57
C THR A 67 13.23 -5.67 -11.13
N PHE A 68 14.28 -6.46 -10.96
CA PHE A 68 14.78 -6.86 -9.66
C PHE A 68 16.31 -6.91 -9.70
N SER A 69 16.94 -6.40 -8.64
CA SER A 69 18.37 -6.56 -8.40
C SER A 69 18.62 -6.66 -6.91
N ALA A 70 19.59 -7.47 -6.50
CA ALA A 70 19.96 -7.60 -5.09
C ALA A 70 21.44 -7.94 -4.93
N ASP A 71 22.00 -7.44 -3.84
CA ASP A 71 23.33 -7.74 -3.37
C ASP A 71 23.33 -7.91 -1.83
N ALA A 72 24.52 -7.99 -1.24
CA ALA A 72 24.70 -8.16 0.21
C ALA A 72 24.25 -6.95 1.05
N GLN A 73 24.08 -5.77 0.45
CA GLN A 73 23.72 -4.52 1.13
C GLN A 73 22.29 -4.08 0.82
N LYS A 74 21.78 -4.36 -0.39
CA LYS A 74 20.47 -3.89 -0.82
C LYS A 74 19.72 -4.88 -1.71
N ALA A 75 18.39 -4.75 -1.74
CA ALA A 75 17.53 -5.33 -2.75
C ALA A 75 16.60 -4.25 -3.31
N VAL A 76 16.45 -4.19 -4.63
CA VAL A 76 15.62 -3.22 -5.34
C VAL A 76 14.67 -3.97 -6.27
N PHE A 77 13.37 -3.66 -6.16
CA PHE A 77 12.34 -4.10 -7.09
C PHE A 77 11.62 -2.88 -7.64
N SER A 78 11.22 -2.91 -8.91
CA SER A 78 10.27 -1.94 -9.43
C SER A 78 9.33 -2.57 -10.45
N THR A 79 8.14 -2.02 -10.61
CA THR A 79 7.17 -2.45 -11.62
C THR A 79 6.24 -1.31 -12.00
N ASP A 80 5.85 -1.25 -13.26
CA ASP A 80 4.80 -0.33 -13.72
C ASP A 80 3.43 -0.96 -13.47
N ILE A 81 2.59 -0.27 -12.70
CA ILE A 81 1.25 -0.72 -12.33
C ILE A 81 0.15 0.08 -13.03
N ALA A 82 0.46 1.02 -13.94
CA ALA A 82 -0.57 1.82 -14.59
C ALA A 82 -1.65 0.97 -15.28
N LYS A 83 -1.23 -0.11 -15.96
CA LYS A 83 -2.15 -1.04 -16.64
C LYS A 83 -2.98 -1.91 -15.70
N ALA A 84 -2.75 -1.88 -14.39
CA ALA A 84 -3.63 -2.51 -13.42
C ALA A 84 -4.89 -1.66 -13.14
N TYR A 85 -4.89 -0.39 -13.52
CA TYR A 85 -6.00 0.53 -13.30
C TYR A 85 -6.82 0.72 -14.59
N PRO A 86 -8.15 0.93 -14.47
CA PRO A 86 -8.97 1.31 -15.63
C PRO A 86 -8.65 2.72 -16.11
N GLU A 87 -9.05 3.03 -17.34
CA GLU A 87 -8.83 4.34 -17.97
C GLU A 87 -9.35 5.51 -17.11
N THR A 88 -10.44 5.29 -16.37
CA THR A 88 -11.04 6.28 -15.47
C THR A 88 -10.11 6.71 -14.32
N ALA A 89 -9.07 5.93 -14.00
CA ALA A 89 -8.04 6.35 -13.05
C ALA A 89 -7.18 7.51 -13.59
N GLY A 90 -7.16 7.74 -14.91
CA GLY A 90 -6.43 8.85 -15.50
C GLY A 90 -4.92 8.73 -15.38
N VAL A 91 -4.38 7.51 -15.42
CA VAL A 91 -2.95 7.22 -15.25
C VAL A 91 -2.30 6.76 -16.56
N ALA A 92 -1.23 7.43 -16.97
CA ALA A 92 -0.42 7.02 -18.12
C ALA A 92 0.72 6.10 -17.70
N LYS A 93 1.32 6.37 -16.54
CA LYS A 93 2.43 5.59 -15.97
C LYS A 93 2.41 5.66 -14.45
N TRP A 94 2.65 4.54 -13.79
CA TRP A 94 2.83 4.49 -12.35
C TRP A 94 3.89 3.47 -12.01
N LEU A 95 5.13 3.92 -11.89
CA LEU A 95 6.26 3.07 -11.52
C LEU A 95 6.37 3.04 -9.99
N ARG A 96 6.00 1.90 -9.42
CA ARG A 96 6.17 1.61 -7.99
C ARG A 96 7.48 0.87 -7.78
N TYR A 97 8.22 1.24 -6.74
CA TYR A 97 9.50 0.62 -6.42
C TYR A 97 9.70 0.43 -4.91
N TYR A 98 10.53 -0.55 -4.60
CA TYR A 98 10.90 -0.94 -3.26
C TYR A 98 12.41 -1.04 -3.18
N THR A 99 13.00 -0.44 -2.15
CA THR A 99 14.42 -0.59 -1.83
C THR A 99 14.57 -1.03 -0.39
N LEU A 100 15.01 -2.27 -0.18
CA LEU A 100 15.45 -2.75 1.12
C LEU A 100 16.95 -2.52 1.25
N GLU A 101 17.36 -1.57 2.08
CA GLU A 101 18.74 -1.46 2.56
C GLU A 101 18.87 -2.31 3.81
N ARG A 102 19.57 -3.45 3.69
CA ARG A 102 19.58 -4.51 4.71
C ARG A 102 20.11 -3.97 6.04
N GLY A 103 19.35 -4.19 7.11
CA GLY A 103 19.67 -3.72 8.46
C GLY A 103 19.50 -2.21 8.68
N LYS A 104 19.02 -1.44 7.69
CA LYS A 104 18.94 0.02 7.76
C LYS A 104 17.52 0.53 7.57
N LYS A 105 16.94 0.33 6.39
CA LYS A 105 15.64 0.92 6.03
C LYS A 105 14.96 0.18 4.89
N PHE A 106 13.65 0.32 4.83
CA PHE A 106 12.84 -0.10 3.70
C PHE A 106 12.15 1.12 3.09
N VAL A 107 12.41 1.37 1.80
CA VAL A 107 11.84 2.49 1.05
C VAL A 107 10.75 1.96 0.14
N ILE A 108 9.59 2.60 0.19
CA ILE A 108 8.46 2.38 -0.70
C ILE A 108 8.24 3.67 -1.46
N GLY A 109 8.36 3.64 -2.77
CA GLY A 109 8.23 4.86 -3.57
C GLY A 109 7.44 4.65 -4.85
N ASP A 110 6.91 5.76 -5.33
CA ASP A 110 6.11 5.84 -6.53
C ASP A 110 6.60 7.02 -7.37
N THR A 111 6.74 6.82 -8.68
CA THR A 111 6.86 7.89 -9.66
C THR A 111 5.76 7.74 -10.69
N TYR A 112 5.01 8.81 -10.94
CA TYR A 112 3.78 8.70 -11.72
C TYR A 112 3.64 9.82 -12.74
N GLN A 113 2.88 9.50 -13.78
CA GLN A 113 2.37 10.42 -14.79
C GLN A 113 0.88 10.16 -14.99
N LEU A 114 0.07 11.18 -14.71
CA LEU A 114 -1.37 11.20 -14.91
C LEU A 114 -1.70 11.90 -16.23
N THR A 115 -2.75 11.43 -16.89
CA THR A 115 -3.37 12.12 -18.03
C THR A 115 -4.26 13.26 -17.54
N THR A 116 -4.93 13.06 -16.40
CA THR A 116 -5.78 14.03 -15.72
C THR A 116 -5.62 13.99 -14.20
N THR A 117 -5.86 15.13 -13.54
CA THR A 117 -6.05 15.19 -12.09
C THR A 117 -7.55 15.08 -11.84
N GLY A 118 -7.98 14.00 -11.18
CA GLY A 118 -9.39 13.76 -10.88
C GLY A 118 -9.93 14.71 -9.82
N THR A 119 -11.25 14.65 -9.60
CA THR A 119 -11.92 15.35 -8.49
C THR A 119 -11.68 14.65 -7.16
N GLU A 120 -11.57 13.32 -7.18
CA GLU A 120 -11.26 12.50 -6.01
C GLU A 120 -9.75 12.47 -5.76
N PRO A 121 -9.32 12.44 -4.47
CA PRO A 121 -7.92 12.43 -4.13
C PRO A 121 -7.22 11.14 -4.57
N THR A 122 -5.94 11.26 -4.93
CA THR A 122 -5.05 10.11 -4.98
C THR A 122 -4.53 9.82 -3.58
N THR A 123 -4.60 8.56 -3.14
CA THR A 123 -4.07 8.11 -1.85
C THR A 123 -3.02 7.01 -2.03
N ILE A 124 -2.02 6.97 -1.17
CA ILE A 124 -1.09 5.83 -1.01
C ILE A 124 -1.48 5.10 0.26
N ASN A 125 -1.92 3.86 0.13
CA ASN A 125 -2.50 3.11 1.24
C ASN A 125 -1.52 2.06 1.74
N PHE A 126 -1.51 1.86 3.05
CA PHE A 126 -0.79 0.77 3.69
C PHE A 126 -1.70 0.09 4.70
N VAL A 127 -1.54 -1.23 4.85
CA VAL A 127 -2.23 -2.01 5.87
C VAL A 127 -1.21 -2.65 6.78
N THR A 128 -1.42 -2.49 8.08
CA THR A 128 -0.52 -2.97 9.11
C THR A 128 -1.29 -3.64 10.25
N SER A 129 -0.68 -4.67 10.83
CA SER A 129 -1.12 -5.26 12.10
C SER A 129 -0.59 -4.50 13.31
N CYS A 130 0.26 -3.49 13.11
CA CYS A 130 0.79 -2.64 14.17
C CYS A 130 -0.29 -1.67 14.67
N LYS A 131 -0.15 -1.25 15.93
CA LYS A 131 -0.80 -0.03 16.42
C LYS A 131 -0.04 1.16 15.85
N VAL A 132 -0.78 2.13 15.30
CA VAL A 132 -0.18 3.30 14.64
C VAL A 132 -0.48 4.55 15.45
N THR A 133 0.54 5.36 15.72
CA THR A 133 0.41 6.66 16.37
C THR A 133 1.16 7.74 15.59
N GLU A 134 0.68 8.98 15.67
CA GLU A 134 1.38 10.12 15.09
C GLU A 134 2.57 10.52 15.97
N GLY A 135 3.71 10.77 15.33
CA GLY A 135 4.89 11.36 15.96
C GLY A 135 5.01 12.85 15.62
N ALA A 136 6.24 13.33 15.50
CA ALA A 136 6.51 14.66 14.93
C ALA A 136 6.01 14.76 13.46
N PRO A 137 5.79 15.97 12.90
CA PRO A 137 5.39 16.11 11.50
C PRO A 137 6.29 15.32 10.55
N GLY A 138 5.69 14.48 9.70
CA GLY A 138 6.43 13.60 8.79
C GLY A 138 6.79 12.22 9.37
N LYS A 139 6.25 11.87 10.54
CA LYS A 139 6.58 10.63 11.24
C LYS A 139 5.33 9.95 11.81
N LEU A 140 5.15 8.67 11.50
CA LEU A 140 4.26 7.75 12.22
C LEU A 140 5.08 6.69 12.97
N ILE A 141 4.61 6.25 14.13
CA ILE A 141 5.17 5.11 14.86
C ILE A 141 4.31 3.88 14.61
N LEU A 142 4.96 2.77 14.26
CA LEU A 142 4.34 1.46 14.12
C LEU A 142 4.80 0.57 15.29
N GLU A 143 3.91 0.38 16.26
CA GLU A 143 4.12 -0.49 17.42
C GLU A 143 3.65 -1.92 17.07
N GLY A 144 4.59 -2.85 16.86
CA GLY A 144 4.33 -4.25 16.55
C GLY A 144 4.55 -5.18 17.74
N GLU A 145 4.52 -6.49 17.49
CA GLU A 145 4.80 -7.50 18.52
C GLU A 145 6.32 -7.60 18.77
N GLY A 146 6.82 -6.88 19.78
CA GLY A 146 8.24 -6.91 20.17
C GLY A 146 9.15 -6.06 19.31
N PHE A 147 8.60 -5.13 18.51
CA PHE A 147 9.38 -4.14 17.76
C PHE A 147 8.62 -2.82 17.62
N ASN A 148 9.38 -1.73 17.45
CA ASN A 148 8.86 -0.43 17.04
C ASN A 148 9.58 0.03 15.79
N LEU A 149 8.81 0.47 14.79
CA LEU A 149 9.35 1.08 13.57
C LEU A 149 8.83 2.50 13.43
N GLU A 150 9.58 3.29 12.69
CA GLU A 150 9.19 4.63 12.26
C GLU A 150 8.86 4.62 10.76
N MET A 151 7.66 5.06 10.40
CA MET A 151 7.26 5.31 9.02
C MET A 151 7.35 6.81 8.73
N ARG A 152 8.36 7.20 7.96
CA ARG A 152 8.68 8.58 7.57
C ARG A 152 8.05 8.94 6.25
N TYR A 153 7.54 10.17 6.15
CA TYR A 153 6.94 10.74 4.96
C TYR A 153 7.23 12.24 4.86
N ASN A 154 7.10 12.82 3.66
CA ASN A 154 7.18 14.27 3.49
C ASN A 154 5.81 14.92 3.75
N PRO A 155 5.62 15.70 4.82
CA PRO A 155 4.33 16.30 5.16
C PRO A 155 3.89 17.38 4.14
N ARG A 156 4.81 17.86 3.28
CA ARG A 156 4.43 18.75 2.16
C ARG A 156 3.85 17.98 0.98
N SER A 157 4.15 16.69 0.85
CA SER A 157 3.72 15.85 -0.28
C SER A 157 2.49 15.03 0.05
N VAL A 158 2.35 14.55 1.28
CA VAL A 158 1.22 13.72 1.70
C VAL A 158 0.75 14.04 3.11
N THR A 159 -0.54 13.81 3.36
CA THR A 159 -1.18 13.92 4.68
C THR A 159 -1.72 12.54 5.09
N PRO A 160 -1.29 11.96 6.22
CA PRO A 160 -1.80 10.67 6.67
C PRO A 160 -3.18 10.81 7.29
N LYS A 161 -3.96 9.73 7.17
CA LYS A 161 -5.11 9.42 8.02
C LYS A 161 -4.95 8.00 8.52
N ILE A 162 -5.13 7.80 9.82
CA ILE A 162 -5.04 6.48 10.46
C ILE A 162 -6.47 5.96 10.64
N GLU A 163 -6.75 4.77 10.10
CA GLU A 163 -8.05 4.13 10.18
C GLU A 163 -7.91 2.76 10.83
N TYR A 164 -8.36 2.67 12.08
CA TYR A 164 -8.42 1.41 12.81
C TYR A 164 -9.64 0.60 12.35
N ASN A 165 -9.44 -0.68 12.05
CA ASN A 165 -10.50 -1.61 11.68
C ASN A 165 -10.45 -2.83 12.59
N GLU A 166 -11.48 -3.01 13.40
CA GLU A 166 -11.68 -4.26 14.12
C GLU A 166 -12.06 -5.36 13.13
N ILE A 167 -11.42 -6.52 13.25
CA ILE A 167 -11.73 -7.67 12.41
C ILE A 167 -12.86 -8.46 13.06
N THR A 168 -14.02 -8.49 12.41
CA THR A 168 -15.22 -9.18 12.90
C THR A 168 -15.45 -10.54 12.22
N ASP A 169 -14.98 -10.72 10.98
CA ASP A 169 -15.08 -11.97 10.21
C ASP A 169 -14.34 -13.14 10.88
N GLY A 170 -15.00 -14.31 10.94
CA GLY A 170 -14.48 -15.48 11.63
C GLY A 170 -13.26 -16.13 10.95
N GLY A 171 -13.09 -15.95 9.63
CA GLY A 171 -11.92 -16.41 8.90
C GLY A 171 -10.70 -15.56 9.20
N LEU A 172 -10.85 -14.23 9.09
CA LEU A 172 -9.78 -13.27 9.35
C LEU A 172 -9.36 -13.24 10.82
N LYS A 173 -10.29 -13.44 11.77
CA LYS A 173 -10.00 -13.51 13.22
C LYS A 173 -8.95 -14.56 13.61
N ARG A 174 -8.72 -15.57 12.76
CA ARG A 174 -7.68 -16.59 12.96
C ARG A 174 -6.27 -16.02 12.87
N TYR A 175 -6.11 -14.90 12.17
CA TYR A 175 -4.82 -14.27 11.88
C TYR A 175 -4.70 -12.90 12.54
N TRP A 176 -5.79 -12.13 12.57
CA TRP A 176 -5.78 -10.72 12.96
C TRP A 176 -6.86 -10.44 14.01
N LYS A 177 -6.49 -9.75 15.09
CA LYS A 177 -7.46 -9.13 16.00
C LYS A 177 -8.05 -7.85 15.40
N SER A 178 -7.17 -7.07 14.77
CA SER A 178 -7.48 -5.84 14.08
C SER A 178 -6.43 -5.58 13.01
N ILE A 179 -6.77 -4.70 12.08
CA ILE A 179 -5.84 -4.13 11.11
C ILE A 179 -5.98 -2.62 11.12
N THR A 180 -4.87 -1.92 10.94
CA THR A 180 -4.87 -0.47 10.78
C THR A 180 -4.50 -0.14 9.34
N ARG A 181 -5.30 0.73 8.72
CA ARG A 181 -5.03 1.27 7.40
C ARG A 181 -4.47 2.68 7.53
N ILE A 182 -3.34 2.92 6.91
CA ILE A 182 -2.71 4.25 6.84
C ILE A 182 -2.98 4.77 5.43
N VAL A 183 -3.72 5.87 5.34
CA VAL A 183 -4.13 6.49 4.08
C VAL A 183 -3.36 7.80 3.91
N PHE A 184 -2.33 7.81 3.06
CA PHE A 184 -1.61 9.02 2.73
C PHE A 184 -2.26 9.71 1.53
N THR A 185 -3.02 10.77 1.78
CA THR A 185 -3.59 11.61 0.71
C THR A 185 -2.50 12.47 0.09
N VAL A 186 -2.37 12.45 -1.24
CA VAL A 186 -1.40 13.28 -1.97
C VAL A 186 -1.84 14.75 -1.94
N ASN A 187 -0.97 15.61 -1.41
CA ASN A 187 -1.19 17.04 -1.33
C ASN A 187 -0.90 17.68 -2.70
N HIS A 188 -1.76 18.61 -3.14
CA HIS A 188 -1.60 19.37 -4.38
C HIS A 188 -1.22 18.50 -5.60
N PRO A 189 -2.06 17.54 -5.99
CA PRO A 189 -1.73 16.58 -7.03
C PRO A 189 -1.40 17.29 -8.35
N LYS A 190 -0.31 16.86 -8.98
CA LYS A 190 0.14 17.33 -10.29
C LYS A 190 0.09 16.16 -11.27
N LYS A 191 0.10 16.46 -12.58
CA LYS A 191 0.17 15.40 -13.60
C LYS A 191 1.45 14.56 -13.54
N LYS A 192 2.52 15.05 -12.91
CA LYS A 192 3.74 14.29 -12.65
C LYS A 192 4.14 14.48 -11.20
N GLY A 193 4.55 13.41 -10.55
CA GLY A 193 4.98 13.48 -9.16
C GLY A 193 5.78 12.26 -8.73
N LYS A 194 6.33 12.39 -7.53
CA LYS A 194 7.04 11.33 -6.81
C LYS A 194 6.59 11.36 -5.36
N ASN A 195 6.34 10.19 -4.78
CA ASN A 195 6.14 10.02 -3.35
C ASN A 195 7.12 8.96 -2.83
N GLU A 196 7.56 9.12 -1.58
CA GLU A 196 8.43 8.18 -0.91
C GLU A 196 8.04 8.07 0.56
N ILE A 197 7.88 6.83 1.01
CA ILE A 197 7.63 6.45 2.39
C ILE A 197 8.80 5.57 2.83
N VAL A 198 9.41 5.90 3.96
CA VAL A 198 10.60 5.20 4.45
C VAL A 198 10.30 4.60 5.80
N VAL A 199 10.46 3.29 5.93
CA VAL A 199 10.33 2.58 7.20
C VAL A 199 11.71 2.26 7.76
N VAL A 200 11.96 2.66 9.00
CA VAL A 200 13.24 2.45 9.71
C VAL A 200 13.01 1.92 11.12
N PRO A 201 13.97 1.20 11.73
CA PRO A 201 13.94 0.94 13.17
C PRO A 201 13.92 2.24 13.96
N VAL A 202 13.15 2.27 15.05
CA VAL A 202 13.28 3.36 16.04
C VAL A 202 14.67 3.24 16.68
N GLN A 203 15.40 4.35 16.71
CA GLN A 203 16.66 4.47 17.44
C GLN A 203 16.41 4.65 18.92
#